data_AF-A0A3L7QQH9-F1
#
_entry.id   AF-A0A3L7QQH9-F1
#
_cell.length_a   1.000
_cell.length_b   1.000
_cell.length_c   1.000
_cell.angle_alpha   90.00
_cell.angle_beta   90.00
_cell.angle_gamma   90.00
#
_symmetry.space_group_name_H-M   'P 1'
#
loop_
_entity.id
_entity.type
_entity.pdbx_description
1 polymer ?
#
loop_
_entity_poly.entity_id
_entity_poly.type
_entity_poly.pdbx_seq_one_letter_code
_entity_poly.pdbx_strand_id
1 'polypeptide(L)'
;MTNKPALVVLLALAGWGAWSLGYQLLLLLSDAALWFLVVLTCLALVVTHNYWRPRFDRVVEPLLGSTGKESQGSKLNWKTIIAMGIMIAFIRPIWERSTQPKSGPFVPPPRGSAVYPQLRGQVPDSGSVDFAIQRNQKRQATATYWQTAVANLQAIRFETPSGKESFEKYQERMFQQLRSLTNTARSAPTTNVDPELVQMATRHLAVDEQYLELKVKMDKLMQQERLPSPKDSVDQRMELTQVILNLLATNPEAVEALPAGPERDLVEKGLELEQTRQVQYREIEIMQATLQERYKGTAFPLPTINHP
;
A
#
# COMPACT_ATOMS: atom_id res chain seq x y z
N MET A 1 -55.72 -2.16 -66.98
CA MET A 1 -55.99 -2.31 -65.53
C MET A 1 -54.86 -3.15 -64.94
N THR A 2 -53.87 -2.52 -64.31
CA THR A 2 -52.74 -3.22 -63.68
C THR A 2 -53.19 -3.84 -62.36
N ASN A 3 -52.86 -5.11 -62.17
CA ASN A 3 -53.33 -5.95 -61.08
C ASN A 3 -52.61 -5.56 -59.77
N LYS A 4 -53.08 -4.49 -59.12
CA LYS A 4 -52.54 -3.93 -57.87
C LYS A 4 -52.24 -4.96 -56.76
N PRO A 5 -53.03 -6.03 -56.53
CA PRO A 5 -52.71 -7.00 -55.47
C PRO A 5 -51.41 -7.80 -55.75
N ALA A 6 -51.10 -8.10 -57.01
CA ALA A 6 -49.88 -8.83 -57.35
C ALA A 6 -48.60 -8.00 -57.07
N LEU A 7 -48.66 -6.68 -57.30
CA LEU A 7 -47.55 -5.76 -57.02
C LEU A 7 -47.28 -5.67 -55.51
N VAL A 8 -48.34 -5.63 -54.68
CA VAL A 8 -48.20 -5.55 -53.22
C VAL A 8 -47.57 -6.81 -52.65
N VAL A 9 -47.95 -7.99 -53.15
CA VAL A 9 -47.34 -9.27 -52.73
C VAL A 9 -45.87 -9.36 -53.13
N LEU A 10 -45.52 -8.92 -54.34
CA LEU A 10 -44.12 -8.91 -54.79
C LEU A 10 -43.25 -7.94 -53.97
N LEU A 11 -43.76 -6.76 -53.61
CA LEU A 11 -43.05 -5.80 -52.76
C LEU A 11 -42.90 -6.32 -51.32
N ALA A 12 -43.90 -7.01 -50.78
CA ALA A 12 -43.82 -7.63 -49.47
C ALA A 12 -42.77 -8.77 -49.43
N LEU A 13 -42.72 -9.62 -50.45
CA LEU A 13 -41.72 -10.69 -50.56
C LEU A 13 -40.31 -10.13 -50.78
N ALA A 14 -40.15 -9.07 -51.57
CA ALA A 14 -38.87 -8.39 -51.74
C ALA A 14 -38.39 -7.72 -50.43
N GLY A 15 -39.30 -7.10 -49.68
CA GLY A 15 -39.01 -6.54 -48.36
C GLY A 15 -38.60 -7.59 -47.33
N TRP A 16 -39.27 -8.75 -47.33
CA TRP A 16 -38.92 -9.85 -46.43
C TRP A 16 -37.57 -10.49 -46.78
N GLY A 17 -37.27 -10.67 -48.06
CA GLY A 17 -35.96 -11.13 -48.54
C GLY A 17 -34.82 -10.17 -48.16
N ALA A 18 -35.02 -8.86 -48.32
CA ALA A 18 -34.04 -7.84 -47.93
C ALA A 18 -33.82 -7.80 -46.41
N TRP A 19 -34.89 -7.94 -45.61
CA TRP A 19 -34.79 -8.00 -44.15
C TRP A 19 -34.05 -9.24 -43.66
N SER A 20 -34.35 -10.42 -44.24
CA SER A 20 -33.68 -11.67 -43.90
C SER A 20 -32.18 -11.64 -44.23
N LEU A 21 -31.81 -11.08 -45.40
CA LEU A 21 -30.41 -10.90 -45.79
C LEU A 21 -29.69 -9.92 -44.86
N GLY A 22 -30.34 -8.81 -44.49
CA GLY A 22 -29.81 -7.86 -43.52
C GLY A 22 -29.56 -8.49 -42.15
N TYR A 23 -30.49 -9.31 -41.65
CA TYR A 23 -30.36 -10.00 -40.38
C TYR A 23 -29.24 -11.05 -40.38
N GLN A 24 -29.09 -11.83 -41.46
CA GLN A 24 -27.98 -12.78 -41.58
C GLN A 24 -26.61 -12.08 -41.68
N LEU A 25 -26.53 -10.94 -42.36
CA LEU A 25 -25.30 -10.13 -42.39
C LEU A 25 -24.95 -9.59 -41.00
N LEU A 26 -25.96 -9.17 -40.22
CA LEU A 26 -25.78 -8.67 -38.85
C LEU A 26 -25.31 -9.77 -37.89
N LEU A 27 -25.84 -10.99 -38.04
CA LEU A 27 -25.36 -12.16 -37.29
C LEU A 27 -23.91 -12.51 -37.66
N LEU A 28 -23.57 -12.53 -38.96
CA LEU A 28 -22.20 -12.76 -39.42
C LEU A 28 -21.21 -11.71 -38.91
N LEU A 29 -21.60 -10.43 -38.90
CA LEU A 29 -20.77 -9.35 -38.34
C LEU A 29 -20.61 -9.47 -36.82
N SER A 30 -21.66 -9.90 -36.11
CA SER A 30 -21.58 -10.12 -34.66
C SER A 30 -20.67 -11.30 -34.30
N ASP A 31 -20.71 -12.38 -35.07
CA ASP A 31 -19.86 -13.55 -34.88
C ASP A 31 -18.39 -13.20 -35.21
N ALA A 32 -18.16 -12.48 -36.32
CA ALA A 32 -16.82 -11.99 -36.66
C ALA A 32 -16.24 -11.05 -35.59
N ALA A 33 -17.05 -10.18 -34.99
CA ALA A 33 -16.63 -9.32 -33.88
C ALA A 33 -16.29 -10.12 -32.61
N LEU A 34 -17.04 -11.19 -32.33
CA LEU A 34 -16.81 -12.08 -31.20
C LEU A 34 -15.52 -12.89 -31.39
N TRP A 35 -15.27 -13.40 -32.60
CA TRP A 35 -14.00 -14.04 -32.97
C TRP A 35 -12.83 -13.06 -32.92
N PHE A 36 -13.00 -11.81 -33.35
CA PHE A 36 -11.96 -10.79 -33.26
C PHE A 36 -11.61 -10.46 -31.81
N LEU A 37 -12.61 -10.37 -30.92
CA LEU A 37 -12.39 -10.23 -29.48
C LEU A 37 -11.63 -11.44 -28.92
N VAL A 38 -12.04 -12.68 -29.22
CA VAL A 38 -11.33 -13.89 -28.77
C VAL A 38 -9.87 -13.88 -29.23
N VAL A 39 -9.61 -13.52 -30.48
CA VAL A 39 -8.24 -13.42 -31.03
C VAL A 39 -7.43 -12.33 -30.32
N LEU A 40 -8.02 -11.16 -30.05
CA LEU A 40 -7.37 -10.09 -29.28
C LEU A 40 -7.06 -10.53 -27.84
N THR A 41 -7.99 -11.22 -27.17
CA THR A 41 -7.76 -11.73 -25.80
C THR A 41 -6.68 -12.81 -25.79
N CYS A 42 -6.67 -13.71 -26.78
CA CYS A 42 -5.61 -14.71 -26.94
C CYS A 42 -4.26 -14.05 -27.24
N LEU A 43 -4.21 -13.03 -28.10
CA LEU A 43 -2.99 -12.25 -28.38
C LEU A 43 -2.51 -11.49 -27.15
N ALA A 44 -3.43 -10.87 -26.39
CA ALA A 44 -3.10 -10.21 -25.13
C ALA A 44 -2.54 -11.23 -24.13
N LEU A 45 -3.14 -12.41 -23.98
CA LEU A 45 -2.63 -13.47 -23.12
C LEU A 45 -1.26 -13.98 -23.59
N VAL A 46 -1.04 -14.16 -24.90
CA VAL A 46 0.26 -14.58 -25.47
C VAL A 46 1.32 -13.50 -25.29
N VAL A 47 0.99 -12.23 -25.49
CA VAL A 47 1.92 -11.10 -25.27
C VAL A 47 2.21 -10.96 -23.78
N THR A 48 1.21 -11.03 -22.91
CA THR A 48 1.39 -10.93 -21.46
C THR A 48 2.22 -12.10 -20.96
N HIS A 49 1.93 -13.33 -21.41
CA HIS A 49 2.70 -14.52 -21.09
C HIS A 49 4.13 -14.43 -21.65
N ASN A 50 4.34 -14.11 -22.92
CA ASN A 50 5.67 -14.10 -23.53
C ASN A 50 6.51 -12.87 -23.19
N TYR A 51 5.90 -11.77 -22.74
CA TYR A 51 6.63 -10.56 -22.34
C TYR A 51 6.99 -10.60 -20.85
N TRP A 52 6.07 -11.09 -20.01
CA TRP A 52 6.31 -11.16 -18.58
C TRP A 52 7.05 -12.42 -18.18
N ARG A 53 6.79 -13.59 -18.78
CA ARG A 53 7.47 -14.85 -18.41
C ARG A 53 9.00 -14.77 -18.52
N PRO A 54 9.62 -14.25 -19.59
CA PRO A 54 11.08 -14.16 -19.66
C PRO A 54 11.70 -13.10 -18.74
N ARG A 55 10.92 -12.14 -18.25
CA ARG A 55 11.34 -11.15 -17.25
C ARG A 55 11.15 -11.69 -15.83
N PHE A 56 10.04 -12.37 -15.58
CA PHE A 56 9.73 -13.04 -14.33
C PHE A 56 10.71 -14.19 -14.11
N ASP A 57 10.93 -15.05 -15.11
CA ASP A 57 11.92 -16.14 -15.06
C ASP A 57 13.34 -15.57 -14.89
N ARG A 58 13.74 -14.52 -15.62
CA ARG A 58 15.08 -13.90 -15.41
C ARG A 58 15.29 -13.31 -14.01
N VAL A 59 14.24 -12.86 -13.33
CA VAL A 59 14.34 -12.28 -11.98
C VAL A 59 14.20 -13.37 -10.92
N VAL A 60 13.32 -14.35 -11.13
CA VAL A 60 12.94 -15.37 -10.14
C VAL A 60 13.80 -16.63 -10.20
N GLU A 61 14.24 -17.05 -11.40
CA GLU A 61 15.05 -18.26 -11.60
C GLU A 61 16.45 -18.18 -10.96
N PRO A 62 17.14 -17.01 -10.94
CA PRO A 62 18.36 -16.85 -10.14
C PRO A 62 18.10 -16.84 -8.62
N LEU A 63 16.95 -16.33 -8.18
CA LEU A 63 16.57 -16.19 -6.75
C LEU A 63 16.13 -17.53 -6.14
N LEU A 64 15.54 -18.43 -6.92
CA LEU A 64 15.12 -19.76 -6.45
C LEU A 64 16.28 -20.76 -6.34
N GLY A 65 17.48 -20.38 -6.77
CA GLY A 65 18.67 -21.23 -6.74
C GLY A 65 18.54 -22.37 -7.75
N SER A 66 19.41 -22.34 -8.77
CA SER A 66 19.62 -23.45 -9.71
C SER A 66 19.99 -24.74 -8.94
N THR A 67 18.98 -25.49 -8.53
CA THR A 67 19.11 -26.93 -8.31
C THR A 67 18.69 -27.58 -9.60
N GLY A 68 19.69 -27.82 -10.45
CA GLY A 68 19.50 -28.49 -11.71
C GLY A 68 18.78 -29.81 -11.51
N LYS A 69 17.60 -29.91 -12.12
CA LYS A 69 17.19 -31.03 -12.97
C LYS A 69 15.88 -30.65 -13.65
N GLU A 70 15.93 -30.64 -14.98
CA GLU A 70 14.76 -30.62 -15.84
C GLU A 70 13.73 -31.65 -15.38
N SER A 71 12.52 -31.20 -15.14
CA SER A 71 11.34 -32.06 -15.08
C SER A 71 10.11 -31.20 -15.35
N GLN A 72 9.59 -31.33 -16.57
CA GLN A 72 8.18 -31.23 -16.96
C GLN A 72 7.27 -30.29 -16.16
N GLY A 73 6.81 -29.23 -16.82
CA GLY A 73 5.53 -28.58 -16.52
C GLY A 73 5.48 -27.92 -15.15
N SER A 74 6.23 -26.84 -14.97
CA SER A 74 6.12 -25.99 -13.78
C SER A 74 4.74 -25.34 -13.74
N LYS A 75 3.78 -26.02 -13.12
CA LYS A 75 2.73 -25.33 -12.36
C LYS A 75 3.49 -24.41 -11.42
N LEU A 76 3.48 -23.11 -11.73
CA LEU A 76 3.97 -22.07 -10.84
C LEU A 76 3.35 -22.37 -9.48
N ASN A 77 4.15 -22.89 -8.56
CA ASN A 77 3.62 -23.51 -7.35
C ASN A 77 2.96 -22.39 -6.57
N TRP A 78 1.64 -22.48 -6.37
CA TRP A 78 0.86 -21.47 -5.64
C TRP A 78 1.52 -21.16 -4.27
N LYS A 79 2.20 -22.14 -3.66
CA LYS A 79 3.03 -21.99 -2.46
C LYS A 79 4.17 -20.98 -2.62
N THR A 80 4.77 -20.86 -3.80
CA THR A 80 5.82 -19.87 -4.12
C THR A 80 5.20 -18.49 -4.33
N ILE A 81 4.06 -18.41 -5.03
CA ILE A 81 3.31 -17.15 -5.20
C ILE A 81 2.82 -16.63 -3.86
N ILE A 82 2.44 -17.53 -2.96
CA ILE A 82 2.01 -17.23 -1.60
C ILE A 82 3.18 -16.90 -0.67
N ALA A 83 4.30 -17.63 -0.76
CA ALA A 83 5.51 -17.27 -0.05
C ALA A 83 6.02 -15.87 -0.47
N MET A 84 5.83 -15.51 -1.74
CA MET A 84 6.08 -14.15 -2.24
C MET A 84 4.98 -13.18 -1.78
N GLY A 85 3.71 -13.58 -1.88
CA GLY A 85 2.47 -12.95 -1.37
C GLY A 85 2.61 -12.39 0.04
N ILE A 86 2.82 -13.32 0.96
CA ILE A 86 2.98 -13.10 2.39
C ILE A 86 4.19 -12.18 2.67
N MET A 87 5.27 -12.29 1.90
CA MET A 87 6.48 -11.47 2.04
C MET A 87 6.32 -10.01 1.56
N ILE A 88 5.42 -9.74 0.59
CA ILE A 88 5.13 -8.39 0.05
C ILE A 88 4.50 -7.48 1.08
N ALA A 89 3.76 -8.05 2.04
CA ALA A 89 3.04 -7.32 3.07
C ALA A 89 3.94 -6.43 3.95
N PHE A 90 5.26 -6.57 3.86
CA PHE A 90 6.14 -5.99 4.87
C PHE A 90 7.19 -5.01 4.41
N ILE A 91 7.56 -4.91 3.13
CA ILE A 91 8.82 -4.21 2.81
C ILE A 91 8.69 -3.34 1.57
N ARG A 92 8.04 -2.19 1.79
CA ARG A 92 8.14 -0.93 1.02
C ARG A 92 7.80 -0.98 -0.46
N PRO A 93 7.20 0.11 -0.93
CA PRO A 93 7.67 0.69 -2.16
C PRO A 93 7.86 2.20 -2.04
N ILE A 94 9.00 2.66 -2.52
CA ILE A 94 9.21 4.04 -2.95
C ILE A 94 9.05 4.00 -4.47
N TRP A 95 8.09 4.73 -5.06
CA TRP A 95 8.31 6.09 -5.57
C TRP A 95 7.18 6.55 -6.52
N GLU A 96 7.10 7.89 -6.64
CA GLU A 96 6.43 8.69 -7.67
C GLU A 96 4.89 8.77 -7.73
N ARG A 97 4.38 9.75 -6.97
CA ARG A 97 3.53 10.78 -7.59
C ARG A 97 4.38 11.52 -8.65
N SER A 98 4.45 10.97 -9.86
CA SER A 98 4.73 11.73 -11.09
C SER A 98 3.56 12.65 -11.49
N THR A 99 2.56 12.80 -10.61
CA THR A 99 1.66 13.95 -10.59
C THR A 99 1.76 14.63 -9.22
N GLN A 100 2.81 15.43 -9.04
CA GLN A 100 2.58 16.69 -8.35
C GLN A 100 1.39 17.35 -9.07
N PRO A 101 0.25 17.62 -8.41
CA PRO A 101 -0.37 18.89 -8.75
C PRO A 101 0.70 19.91 -8.38
N LYS A 102 1.21 20.62 -9.40
CA LYS A 102 1.85 21.92 -9.22
C LYS A 102 1.17 22.57 -8.03
N SER A 103 1.96 23.00 -7.05
CA SER A 103 1.57 23.85 -5.93
C SER A 103 0.41 24.79 -6.29
N GLY A 104 -0.80 24.27 -6.22
CA GLY A 104 -2.00 25.06 -6.09
C GLY A 104 -2.04 25.48 -4.63
N PRO A 105 -2.50 26.70 -4.32
CA PRO A 105 -2.77 27.05 -2.94
C PRO A 105 -3.69 25.98 -2.36
N PHE A 106 -3.19 25.23 -1.39
CA PHE A 106 -3.99 24.26 -0.65
C PHE A 106 -5.14 25.04 0.00
N VAL A 107 -6.34 24.83 -0.53
CA VAL A 107 -7.56 25.26 0.12
C VAL A 107 -7.72 24.32 1.32
N PRO A 108 -7.62 24.81 2.56
CA PRO A 108 -7.86 23.96 3.72
C PRO A 108 -9.25 23.33 3.59
N PRO A 109 -9.45 22.09 4.08
CA PRO A 109 -10.78 21.50 4.12
C PRO A 109 -11.75 22.49 4.74
N PRO A 110 -13.01 22.58 4.24
CA PRO A 110 -13.98 23.51 4.78
C PRO A 110 -14.03 23.32 6.29
N ARG A 111 -13.82 24.42 7.02
CA ARG A 111 -13.94 24.51 8.48
C ARG A 111 -15.30 23.92 8.87
N GLY A 112 -15.37 22.62 9.18
CA GLY A 112 -16.66 21.96 9.37
C GLY A 112 -16.64 20.49 9.75
N SER A 113 -15.66 19.67 9.34
CA SER A 113 -15.80 18.20 9.49
C SER A 113 -14.97 17.55 10.60
N ALA A 114 -14.13 18.30 11.30
CA ALA A 114 -13.52 17.86 12.56
C ALA A 114 -13.83 18.92 13.60
N VAL A 115 -14.93 18.71 14.34
CA VAL A 115 -15.19 19.49 15.55
C VAL A 115 -14.17 19.04 16.58
N TYR A 116 -12.98 19.66 16.55
CA TYR A 116 -12.08 19.65 17.70
C TYR A 116 -12.81 20.38 18.84
N PRO A 117 -13.02 19.76 20.01
CA PRO A 117 -13.48 20.49 21.17
C PRO A 117 -12.40 21.53 21.50
N GLN A 118 -12.64 22.78 21.09
CA GLN A 118 -11.95 23.93 21.64
C GLN A 118 -12.32 23.97 23.13
N LEU A 119 -11.54 23.29 23.97
CA LEU A 119 -11.56 23.45 25.42
C LEU A 119 -11.09 24.88 25.71
N ARG A 120 -12.06 25.81 25.64
CA ARG A 120 -11.91 27.21 26.01
C ARG A 120 -11.86 27.27 27.55
N GLY A 121 -10.77 26.78 28.11
CA GLY A 121 -10.43 27.02 29.52
C GLY A 121 -10.12 28.51 29.69
N GLN A 122 -10.61 29.09 30.79
CA GLN A 122 -10.29 30.45 31.23
C GLN A 122 -8.78 30.68 31.10
N VAL A 123 -8.40 31.71 30.35
CA VAL A 123 -7.00 32.14 30.21
C VAL A 123 -6.57 32.66 31.59
N PRO A 124 -5.64 31.99 32.29
CA PRO A 124 -5.09 32.54 33.53
C PRO A 124 -4.29 33.79 33.19
N ASP A 125 -4.27 34.78 34.10
CA ASP A 125 -3.49 36.01 33.93
C ASP A 125 -2.07 35.69 33.47
N SER A 126 -1.74 36.10 32.24
CA SER A 126 -0.50 35.76 31.55
C SER A 126 0.76 36.38 32.16
N GLY A 127 0.62 37.10 33.29
CA GLY A 127 1.69 37.81 33.99
C GLY A 127 2.24 37.11 35.23
N SER A 128 1.69 35.99 35.68
CA SER A 128 2.20 35.28 36.85
C SER A 128 3.41 34.38 36.52
N VAL A 129 4.39 34.35 37.42
CA VAL A 129 5.58 33.49 37.32
C VAL A 129 5.18 32.01 37.22
N ASP A 130 4.12 31.61 37.91
CA ASP A 130 3.60 30.23 37.91
C ASP A 130 3.07 29.81 36.53
N PHE A 131 2.42 30.72 35.79
CA PHE A 131 1.95 30.43 34.44
C PHE A 131 3.11 30.25 33.45
N ALA A 132 4.15 31.07 33.57
CA ALA A 132 5.36 30.93 32.76
C ALA A 132 6.09 29.61 33.04
N ILE A 133 6.16 29.19 34.32
CA ILE A 133 6.72 27.90 34.73
C ILE A 133 5.91 26.74 34.12
N GLN A 134 4.58 26.75 34.28
CA GLN A 134 3.71 25.70 33.74
C GLN A 134 3.81 25.60 32.20
N ARG A 135 3.86 26.75 31.50
CA ARG A 135 4.03 26.77 30.05
C ARG A 135 5.36 26.16 29.61
N ASN A 136 6.45 26.46 30.32
CA ASN A 136 7.76 25.88 30.04
C ASN A 136 7.81 24.38 30.34
N GLN A 137 7.20 23.94 31.44
CA GLN A 137 7.07 22.52 31.77
C GLN A 137 6.29 21.76 30.68
N LYS A 138 5.16 22.31 30.22
CA LYS A 138 4.37 21.74 29.12
C LYS A 138 5.17 21.63 27.83
N ARG A 139 5.93 22.68 27.49
CA ARG A 139 6.81 22.70 26.31
C ARG A 139 7.85 21.57 26.38
N GLN A 140 8.54 21.44 27.51
CA GLN A 140 9.56 20.41 27.71
C GLN A 140 8.96 19.01 27.65
N ALA A 141 7.86 18.76 28.37
CA ALA A 141 7.16 17.49 28.35
C ALA A 141 6.70 17.11 26.92
N THR A 142 6.18 18.09 26.17
CA THR A 142 5.77 17.88 24.77
C THR A 142 6.95 17.54 23.87
N ALA A 143 8.09 18.22 24.00
CA ALA A 143 9.29 17.92 23.22
C ALA A 143 9.86 16.52 23.56
N THR A 144 9.91 16.15 24.85
CA THR A 144 10.34 14.81 25.28
C THR A 144 9.41 13.73 24.77
N TYR A 145 8.09 13.96 24.83
CA TYR A 145 7.11 13.00 24.33
C TYR A 145 7.20 12.87 22.80
N TRP A 146 7.38 13.96 22.07
CA TRP A 146 7.63 13.96 20.62
C TRP A 146 8.82 13.07 20.26
N GLN A 147 9.96 13.27 20.94
CA GLN A 147 11.16 12.48 20.68
C GLN A 147 10.90 10.98 20.90
N THR A 148 10.22 10.65 21.99
CA THR A 148 10.04 9.27 22.45
C THR A 148 8.98 8.51 21.64
N ALA A 149 7.83 9.13 21.40
CA ALA A 149 6.66 8.49 20.82
C ALA A 149 6.49 8.72 19.31
N VAL A 150 7.26 9.65 18.72
CA VAL A 150 7.18 9.96 17.29
C VAL A 150 8.55 9.85 16.62
N ALA A 151 9.52 10.71 16.98
CA ALA A 151 10.76 10.84 16.22
C ALA A 151 11.62 9.56 16.23
N ASN A 152 11.76 8.89 17.39
CA ASN A 152 12.51 7.64 17.49
C ASN A 152 11.91 6.52 16.62
N LEU A 153 10.58 6.44 16.55
CA LEU A 153 9.88 5.44 15.74
C LEU A 153 9.91 5.79 14.25
N GLN A 154 9.95 7.07 13.90
CA GLN A 154 9.99 7.52 12.50
C GLN A 154 11.20 6.93 11.74
N ALA A 155 12.37 6.86 12.37
CA ALA A 155 13.55 6.29 11.72
C ALA A 155 13.33 4.84 11.27
N ILE A 156 12.62 4.04 12.08
CA ILE A 156 12.35 2.62 11.78
C ILE A 156 11.15 2.48 10.84
N ARG A 157 10.05 3.22 11.07
CA ARG A 157 8.84 3.14 10.23
C ARG A 157 9.13 3.41 8.75
N PHE A 158 10.05 4.33 8.48
CA PHE A 158 10.35 4.80 7.13
C PHE A 158 11.79 4.53 6.68
N GLU A 159 12.54 3.68 7.40
CA GLU A 159 13.89 3.26 6.99
C GLU A 159 13.83 2.68 5.58
N THR A 160 14.68 3.17 4.68
CA THR A 160 14.87 2.56 3.35
C THR A 160 15.87 1.42 3.53
N PRO A 161 15.43 0.16 3.55
CA PRO A 161 16.34 -0.96 3.75
C PRO A 161 17.29 -1.01 2.57
N SER A 162 18.57 -1.16 2.83
CA SER A 162 19.58 -1.37 1.80
C SER A 162 20.77 -2.12 2.38
N GLY A 163 21.47 -2.85 1.54
CA GLY A 163 22.72 -3.52 1.88
C GLY A 163 22.75 -5.00 1.54
N LYS A 164 23.95 -5.55 1.74
CA LYS A 164 24.29 -6.95 1.42
C LYS A 164 24.02 -7.92 2.58
N GLU A 165 23.50 -7.44 3.71
CA GLU A 165 23.12 -8.35 4.79
C GLU A 165 21.97 -9.26 4.37
N SER A 166 21.85 -10.42 5.03
CA SER A 166 20.73 -11.31 4.75
C SER A 166 19.44 -10.65 5.17
N PHE A 167 18.43 -10.81 4.33
CA PHE A 167 17.13 -10.22 4.55
C PHE A 167 16.49 -10.62 5.89
N GLU A 168 16.60 -11.91 6.25
CA GLU A 168 16.10 -12.44 7.53
C GLU A 168 16.71 -11.71 8.72
N LYS A 169 18.03 -11.46 8.69
CA LYS A 169 18.74 -10.76 9.77
C LYS A 169 18.31 -9.29 9.87
N TYR A 170 18.14 -8.62 8.73
CA TYR A 170 17.61 -7.27 8.68
C TYR A 170 16.20 -7.21 9.28
N GLN A 171 15.31 -8.11 8.85
CA GLN A 171 13.91 -8.15 9.26
C GLN A 171 13.79 -8.39 10.77
N GLU A 172 14.53 -9.35 11.30
CA GLU A 172 14.55 -9.66 12.75
C GLU A 172 15.00 -8.43 13.56
N ARG A 173 16.10 -7.78 13.15
CA ARG A 173 16.59 -6.56 13.80
C ARG A 173 15.54 -5.45 13.78
N MET A 174 14.94 -5.20 12.62
CA MET A 174 13.95 -4.14 12.43
C MET A 174 12.72 -4.35 13.32
N PHE A 175 12.16 -5.58 13.37
CA PHE A 175 11.00 -5.87 14.22
C PHE A 175 11.32 -5.85 15.72
N GLN A 176 12.52 -6.29 16.12
CA GLN A 176 12.97 -6.16 17.50
C GLN A 176 13.07 -4.68 17.92
N GLN A 177 13.64 -3.84 17.05
CA GLN A 177 13.73 -2.38 17.27
C GLN A 177 12.34 -1.74 17.33
N LEU A 178 11.46 -2.05 16.37
CA LEU A 178 10.09 -1.55 16.34
C LEU A 178 9.34 -1.91 17.62
N ARG A 179 9.41 -3.17 18.07
CA ARG A 179 8.77 -3.63 19.31
C ARG A 179 9.29 -2.88 20.53
N SER A 180 10.62 -2.77 20.66
CA SER A 180 11.25 -2.08 21.79
C SER A 180 10.83 -0.61 21.87
N LEU A 181 10.89 0.09 20.74
CA LEU A 181 10.51 1.50 20.65
C LEU A 181 9.01 1.72 20.87
N THR A 182 8.16 0.84 20.34
CA THR A 182 6.70 0.89 20.56
C THR A 182 6.37 0.73 22.05
N ASN A 183 7.02 -0.21 22.75
CA ASN A 183 6.83 -0.39 24.19
C ASN A 183 7.31 0.82 25.00
N THR A 184 8.44 1.41 24.60
CA THR A 184 8.98 2.63 25.21
C THR A 184 8.01 3.80 25.03
N ALA A 185 7.50 4.01 23.82
CA ALA A 185 6.53 5.05 23.49
C ALA A 185 5.21 4.88 24.24
N ARG A 186 4.70 3.65 24.38
CA ARG A 186 3.47 3.35 25.13
C ARG A 186 3.62 3.68 26.62
N SER A 187 4.82 3.51 27.15
CA SER A 187 5.13 3.78 28.57
C SER A 187 5.53 5.25 28.82
N ALA A 188 5.57 6.10 27.80
CA ALA A 188 6.00 7.47 27.92
C ALA A 188 4.99 8.30 28.73
N PRO A 189 5.45 9.15 29.69
CA PRO A 189 4.55 10.00 30.47
C PRO A 189 3.77 10.98 29.58
N THR A 190 2.46 11.05 29.77
CA THR A 190 1.56 11.97 29.05
C THR A 190 1.16 13.20 29.87
N THR A 191 1.61 13.29 31.12
CA THR A 191 1.34 14.42 32.01
C THR A 191 1.93 15.71 31.44
N ASN A 192 1.12 16.76 31.38
CA ASN A 192 1.50 18.07 30.82
C ASN A 192 2.00 18.01 29.37
N VAL A 193 1.60 17.01 28.58
CA VAL A 193 1.90 16.93 27.15
C VAL A 193 0.78 17.60 26.34
N ASP A 194 1.10 18.07 25.13
CA ASP A 194 0.08 18.46 24.16
C ASP A 194 -0.89 17.30 23.85
N PRO A 195 -2.20 17.46 24.12
CA PRO A 195 -3.16 16.36 23.98
C PRO A 195 -3.34 15.89 22.52
N GLU A 196 -3.17 16.78 21.54
CA GLU A 196 -3.28 16.41 20.12
C GLU A 196 -2.09 15.54 19.69
N LEU A 197 -0.90 15.83 20.22
CA LEU A 197 0.28 14.98 20.03
C LEU A 197 0.05 13.60 20.63
N VAL A 198 -0.47 13.51 21.87
CA VAL A 198 -0.78 12.21 22.51
C VAL A 198 -1.76 11.43 21.66
N GLN A 199 -2.86 12.04 21.23
CA GLN A 199 -3.89 11.38 20.41
C GLN A 199 -3.32 10.84 19.09
N MET A 200 -2.55 11.64 18.36
CA MET A 200 -1.92 11.19 17.12
C MET A 200 -0.92 10.07 17.37
N ALA A 201 -0.03 10.22 18.36
CA ALA A 201 0.96 9.20 18.69
C ALA A 201 0.29 7.87 19.07
N THR A 202 -0.79 7.88 19.86
CA THR A 202 -1.57 6.68 20.19
C THR A 202 -2.13 6.00 18.93
N ARG A 203 -2.67 6.75 17.97
CA ARG A 203 -3.12 6.17 16.69
C ARG A 203 -1.96 5.55 15.92
N HIS A 204 -0.79 6.19 15.90
CA HIS A 204 0.37 5.65 15.18
C HIS A 204 0.91 4.38 15.82
N LEU A 205 0.96 4.32 17.15
CA LEU A 205 1.35 3.12 17.89
C LEU A 205 0.41 1.93 17.63
N ALA A 206 -0.90 2.18 17.48
CA ALA A 206 -1.85 1.12 17.13
C ALA A 206 -1.57 0.50 15.74
N VAL A 207 -1.04 1.27 14.79
CA VAL A 207 -0.61 0.76 13.48
C VAL A 207 0.68 -0.05 13.63
N ASP A 208 1.64 0.41 14.44
CA ASP A 208 2.88 -0.35 14.72
C ASP A 208 2.56 -1.72 15.36
N GLU A 209 1.58 -1.75 16.26
CA GLU A 209 1.07 -3.00 16.87
C GLU A 209 0.48 -3.94 15.81
N GLN A 210 -0.33 -3.43 14.89
CA GLN A 210 -0.86 -4.23 13.79
C GLN A 210 0.25 -4.78 12.88
N TYR A 211 1.31 -4.01 12.61
CA TYR A 211 2.49 -4.50 11.90
C TYR A 211 3.18 -5.65 12.66
N LEU A 212 3.36 -5.51 13.97
CA LEU A 212 3.96 -6.55 14.81
C LEU A 212 3.11 -7.83 14.87
N GLU A 213 1.78 -7.70 14.98
CA GLU A 213 0.86 -8.84 14.95
C GLU A 213 0.86 -9.55 13.60
N LEU A 214 0.87 -8.79 12.51
CA LEU A 214 0.92 -9.33 11.17
C LEU A 214 2.20 -10.15 10.95
N LYS A 215 3.35 -9.71 11.51
CA LYS A 215 4.62 -10.46 11.46
C LYS A 215 4.51 -11.79 12.19
N VAL A 216 3.89 -11.81 13.37
CA VAL A 216 3.66 -13.06 14.13
C VAL A 216 2.77 -14.03 13.34
N LYS A 217 1.70 -13.54 12.71
CA LYS A 217 0.83 -14.38 11.86
C LYS A 217 1.59 -14.95 10.67
N MET A 218 2.44 -14.15 10.04
CA MET A 218 3.29 -14.57 8.93
C MET A 218 4.31 -15.64 9.35
N ASP A 219 5.02 -15.45 10.46
CA ASP A 219 5.98 -16.43 10.96
C ASP A 219 5.32 -17.77 11.25
N LYS A 220 4.14 -17.73 11.87
CA LYS A 220 3.35 -18.93 12.15
C LYS A 220 2.97 -19.66 10.86
N LEU A 221 2.54 -18.92 9.84
CA LEU A 221 2.16 -19.49 8.55
C LEU A 221 3.37 -20.08 7.81
N MET A 222 4.51 -19.39 7.80
CA MET A 222 5.75 -19.91 7.22
C MET A 222 6.19 -21.22 7.89
N GLN A 223 6.09 -21.30 9.22
CA GLN A 223 6.37 -22.53 9.96
C GLN A 223 5.39 -23.65 9.62
N GLN A 224 4.09 -23.35 9.54
CA GLN A 224 3.04 -24.32 9.18
C GLN A 224 3.25 -24.90 7.78
N GLU A 225 3.57 -24.04 6.81
CA GLU A 225 3.79 -24.42 5.42
C GLU A 225 5.22 -24.94 5.14
N ARG A 226 6.09 -24.93 6.18
CA ARG A 226 7.52 -25.30 6.09
C ARG A 226 8.23 -24.53 4.98
N LEU A 227 7.89 -23.26 4.81
CA LEU A 227 8.50 -22.39 3.84
C LEU A 227 9.93 -22.06 4.31
N PRO A 228 10.95 -22.15 3.43
CA PRO A 228 12.30 -21.79 3.79
C PRO A 228 12.39 -20.28 4.07
N SER A 229 13.24 -19.90 5.03
CA SER A 229 13.61 -18.50 5.22
C SER A 229 14.25 -17.95 3.94
N PRO A 230 14.00 -16.67 3.58
CA PRO A 230 14.70 -15.99 2.51
C PRO A 230 16.21 -16.07 2.67
N LYS A 231 16.92 -16.41 1.58
CA LYS A 231 18.38 -16.34 1.53
C LYS A 231 18.90 -15.09 0.80
N ASP A 232 17.98 -14.33 0.21
CA ASP A 232 18.28 -13.14 -0.57
C ASP A 232 18.89 -12.04 0.30
N SER A 233 19.66 -11.14 -0.32
CA SER A 233 20.06 -9.91 0.35
C SER A 233 18.88 -8.96 0.54
N VAL A 234 19.05 -7.96 1.40
CA VAL A 234 18.08 -6.87 1.54
C VAL A 234 17.80 -6.23 0.19
N ASP A 235 18.82 -5.86 -0.58
CA ASP A 235 18.66 -5.20 -1.88
C ASP A 235 17.81 -6.04 -2.88
N GLN A 236 18.11 -7.34 -2.99
CA GLN A 236 17.35 -8.25 -3.88
C GLN A 236 15.89 -8.34 -3.46
N ARG A 237 15.64 -8.40 -2.14
CA ARG A 237 14.28 -8.47 -1.63
C ARG A 237 13.53 -7.15 -1.77
N MET A 238 14.21 -6.00 -1.65
CA MET A 238 13.63 -4.69 -1.93
C MET A 238 13.17 -4.57 -3.39
N GLU A 239 14.04 -4.98 -4.33
CA GLU A 239 13.71 -4.95 -5.75
C GLU A 239 12.49 -5.82 -6.06
N LEU A 240 12.48 -7.05 -5.54
CA LEU A 240 11.35 -7.95 -5.70
C LEU A 240 10.05 -7.35 -5.12
N THR A 241 10.14 -6.74 -3.94
CA THR A 241 8.94 -6.18 -3.29
C THR A 241 8.40 -4.99 -4.07
N GLN A 242 9.28 -4.14 -4.61
CA GLN A 242 8.89 -3.02 -5.47
C GLN A 242 8.16 -3.49 -6.74
N VAL A 243 8.68 -4.53 -7.40
CA VAL A 243 8.05 -5.11 -8.60
C VAL A 243 6.63 -5.57 -8.28
N ILE A 244 6.45 -6.25 -7.14
CA ILE A 244 5.15 -6.81 -6.81
C ILE A 244 4.17 -5.72 -6.36
N LEU A 245 4.60 -4.72 -5.60
CA LEU A 245 3.72 -3.63 -5.22
C LEU A 245 3.27 -2.79 -6.43
N ASN A 246 4.16 -2.62 -7.43
CA ASN A 246 3.77 -2.03 -8.70
C ASN A 246 2.74 -2.89 -9.45
N LEU A 247 2.90 -4.22 -9.43
CA LEU A 247 1.92 -5.14 -10.02
C LEU A 247 0.56 -5.02 -9.33
N LEU A 248 0.53 -5.02 -7.99
CA LEU A 248 -0.71 -4.93 -7.22
C LEU A 248 -1.39 -3.55 -7.37
N ALA A 249 -0.60 -2.48 -7.52
CA ALA A 249 -1.13 -1.14 -7.79
C ALA A 249 -1.72 -0.99 -9.20
N THR A 250 -1.14 -1.68 -10.19
CA THR A 250 -1.60 -1.63 -11.59
C THR A 250 -2.66 -2.67 -11.93
N ASN A 251 -2.80 -3.69 -11.09
CA ASN A 251 -3.77 -4.76 -11.24
C ASN A 251 -4.41 -5.12 -9.88
N PRO A 252 -5.39 -4.34 -9.41
CA PRO A 252 -6.04 -4.57 -8.11
C PRO A 252 -6.81 -5.92 -8.08
N GLU A 253 -7.30 -6.37 -9.23
CA GLU A 253 -7.98 -7.67 -9.39
C GLU A 253 -7.05 -8.85 -9.08
N ALA A 254 -5.72 -8.66 -9.12
CA ALA A 254 -4.76 -9.70 -8.77
C ALA A 254 -4.86 -10.16 -7.31
N VAL A 255 -5.25 -9.26 -6.39
CA VAL A 255 -5.51 -9.63 -4.99
C VAL A 255 -6.81 -10.42 -4.88
N GLU A 256 -7.84 -10.02 -5.62
CA GLU A 256 -9.14 -10.69 -5.64
C GLU A 256 -9.07 -12.10 -6.23
N ALA A 257 -8.14 -12.32 -7.16
CA ALA A 257 -7.83 -13.61 -7.75
C ALA A 257 -7.08 -14.56 -6.81
N LEU A 258 -6.56 -14.08 -5.67
CA LEU A 258 -5.97 -14.97 -4.67
C LEU A 258 -7.07 -15.85 -4.03
N PRO A 259 -6.79 -17.15 -3.79
CA PRO A 259 -7.71 -18.01 -3.08
C PRO A 259 -8.07 -17.40 -1.73
N ALA A 260 -9.35 -17.50 -1.34
CA ALA A 260 -9.74 -17.16 0.02
C ALA A 260 -8.97 -18.04 1.01
N GLY A 261 -8.32 -17.41 1.98
CA GLY A 261 -7.42 -18.11 2.89
C GLY A 261 -6.52 -17.15 3.67
N PRO A 262 -5.78 -17.67 4.67
CA PRO A 262 -4.92 -16.87 5.52
C PRO A 262 -3.86 -16.09 4.74
N GLU A 263 -3.49 -16.54 3.54
CA GLU A 263 -2.44 -15.92 2.74
C GLU A 263 -2.94 -14.68 2.01
N ARG A 264 -4.18 -14.73 1.52
CA ARG A 264 -4.87 -13.55 0.98
C ARG A 264 -5.10 -12.51 2.07
N ASP A 265 -5.54 -12.94 3.26
CA ASP A 265 -5.76 -12.03 4.41
C ASP A 265 -4.47 -11.28 4.80
N LEU A 266 -3.32 -11.98 4.77
CA LEU A 266 -2.02 -11.37 5.05
C LEU A 266 -1.61 -10.35 3.99
N VAL A 267 -1.84 -10.66 2.71
CA VAL A 267 -1.56 -9.73 1.59
C VAL A 267 -2.43 -8.49 1.70
N GLU A 268 -3.74 -8.65 1.85
CA GLU A 268 -4.70 -7.55 1.99
C GLU A 268 -4.33 -6.65 3.17
N LYS A 269 -4.06 -7.26 4.34
CA LYS A 269 -3.68 -6.49 5.53
C LYS A 269 -2.33 -5.78 5.37
N GLY A 270 -1.36 -6.42 4.71
CA GLY A 270 -0.09 -5.81 4.38
C GLY A 270 -0.21 -4.56 3.51
N LEU A 271 -1.05 -4.64 2.47
CA LEU A 271 -1.34 -3.51 1.58
C LEU A 271 -2.03 -2.37 2.32
N GLU A 272 -3.02 -2.68 3.16
CA GLU A 272 -3.72 -1.69 4.00
C GLU A 272 -2.75 -0.94 4.93
N LEU A 273 -1.86 -1.69 5.60
CA LEU A 273 -0.87 -1.13 6.50
C LEU A 273 0.16 -0.27 5.75
N GLU A 274 0.59 -0.69 4.56
CA GLU A 274 1.50 0.10 3.73
C GLU A 274 0.87 1.42 3.28
N GLN A 275 -0.39 1.40 2.85
CA GLN A 275 -1.13 2.62 2.52
C GLN A 275 -1.26 3.54 3.75
N THR A 276 -1.58 2.95 4.91
CA THR A 276 -1.69 3.68 6.18
C THR A 276 -0.36 4.33 6.56
N ARG A 277 0.76 3.63 6.37
CA ARG A 277 2.11 4.16 6.62
C ARG A 277 2.40 5.43 5.81
N GLN A 278 2.01 5.47 4.53
CA GLN A 278 2.17 6.67 3.70
C GLN A 278 1.36 7.86 4.23
N VAL A 279 0.17 7.61 4.79
CA VAL A 279 -0.64 8.63 5.46
C VAL A 279 0.04 9.10 6.74
N GLN A 280 0.55 8.18 7.56
CA GLN A 280 1.27 8.51 8.81
C GLN A 280 2.45 9.43 8.58
N TYR A 281 3.22 9.23 7.50
CA TYR A 281 4.34 10.10 7.16
C TYR A 281 3.91 11.57 7.08
N ARG A 282 2.83 11.84 6.33
CA ARG A 282 2.29 13.19 6.15
C ARG A 282 1.67 13.73 7.43
N GLU A 283 0.99 12.89 8.20
CA GLU A 283 0.44 13.29 9.50
C GLU A 283 1.55 13.76 10.46
N ILE A 284 2.71 13.07 10.47
CA ILE A 284 3.86 13.45 11.29
C ILE A 284 4.42 14.82 10.85
N GLU A 285 4.57 15.07 9.54
CA GLU A 285 5.04 16.37 9.04
C GLU A 285 4.08 17.51 9.43
N ILE A 286 2.77 17.29 9.27
CA ILE A 286 1.74 18.28 9.65
C ILE A 286 1.79 18.54 11.16
N MET A 287 1.94 17.49 11.97
CA MET A 287 2.04 17.63 13.42
C MET A 287 3.30 18.38 13.82
N GLN A 288 4.44 18.09 13.18
CA GLN A 288 5.69 18.80 13.42
C GLN A 288 5.52 20.30 13.20
N ALA A 289 4.95 20.69 12.05
CA ALA A 289 4.69 22.10 11.72
C ALA A 289 3.75 22.76 12.74
N THR A 290 2.65 22.06 13.10
CA THR A 290 1.66 22.54 14.07
C THR A 290 2.29 22.77 15.46
N LEU A 291 3.13 21.84 15.92
CA LEU A 291 3.83 21.96 17.19
C LEU A 291 4.87 23.08 17.18
N GLN A 292 5.61 23.26 16.08
CA GLN A 292 6.56 24.35 15.92
C GLN A 292 5.88 25.73 15.98
N GLU A 293 4.69 25.87 15.40
CA GLU A 293 3.89 27.10 15.49
C GLU A 293 3.39 27.35 16.91
N ARG A 294 2.85 26.31 17.57
CA ARG A 294 2.28 26.39 18.92
C ARG A 294 3.34 26.63 20.01
N TYR A 295 4.52 26.05 19.86
CA TYR A 295 5.62 26.12 20.82
C TYR A 295 6.86 26.79 20.22
N LYS A 296 6.69 28.05 19.78
CA LYS A 296 7.77 28.87 19.18
C LYS A 296 9.10 28.78 19.94
N GLY A 297 10.19 28.59 19.20
CA GLY A 297 11.55 28.45 19.73
C GLY A 297 11.89 27.05 20.25
N THR A 298 11.00 26.07 20.10
CA THR A 298 11.27 24.66 20.42
C THR A 298 11.51 23.90 19.12
N ALA A 299 12.64 23.20 19.04
CA ALA A 299 12.86 22.27 17.94
C ALA A 299 12.08 20.98 18.20
N PHE A 300 11.33 20.52 17.21
CA PHE A 300 10.73 19.18 17.15
C PHE A 300 11.43 18.41 16.04
N PRO A 301 12.67 17.96 16.25
CA PRO A 301 13.48 17.38 15.18
C PRO A 301 12.86 16.06 14.71
N LEU A 302 13.06 15.76 13.44
CA LEU A 302 12.81 14.45 12.86
C LEU A 302 14.13 13.91 12.32
N PRO A 303 14.36 12.58 12.40
CA PRO A 303 15.53 11.98 11.80
C PRO A 303 15.51 12.20 10.29
N THR A 304 16.68 12.49 9.70
CA THR A 304 16.82 12.53 8.24
C THR A 304 16.55 11.14 7.69
N ILE A 305 15.51 11.00 6.89
CA ILE A 305 15.22 9.77 6.16
C ILE A 305 15.89 9.91 4.80
N ASN A 306 16.87 9.06 4.52
CA ASN A 306 17.48 8.99 3.21
C ASN A 306 16.42 8.47 2.22
N HIS A 307 15.93 9.37 1.38
CA HIS A 307 15.22 9.00 0.17
C HIS A 307 16.27 8.76 -0.91
N PRO A 308 16.34 7.55 -1.51
CA PRO A 308 17.11 7.37 -2.73
C PRO A 308 16.56 8.24 -3.87
#